data_AF-A0A6G2DGG2-F1
#
_entry.id   AF-A0A6G2DGG2-F1
#
_cell.length_a   1.000
_cell.length_b   1.000
_cell.length_c   1.000
_cell.angle_alpha   90.00
_cell.angle_beta   90.00
_cell.angle_gamma   90.00
#
_symmetry.space_group_name_H-M   'P 1'
#
loop_
_entity.id
_entity.type
_entity.pdbx_description
1 polymer ?
#
loop_
_entity_poly.entity_id
_entity_poly.type
_entity_poly.pdbx_seq_one_letter_code
_entity_poly.pdbx_strand_id
1 'polypeptide(L)'
;KVASVFLETFLFYSGFFTPLYYLGNNKLANVAEIIKLIIRDESVHGTYIGYKFQLGFNELPEEEQEKLKEWMYDLLYTLYENEEGYTESLYDGVG
;
A
#
# COMPACT_ATOMS: atom_id res chain seq x y z
N LYS A 1 11.10 -1.61 7.83
CA LYS A 1 9.86 -0.92 8.27
C LYS A 1 9.18 -0.23 7.10
N VAL A 2 9.83 0.72 6.42
CA VAL A 2 9.30 1.41 5.22
C VAL A 2 8.72 0.45 4.19
N ALA A 3 9.48 -0.55 3.74
CA ALA A 3 9.00 -1.53 2.77
C ALA A 3 7.73 -2.30 3.23
N SER A 4 7.59 -2.59 4.53
CA SER A 4 6.38 -3.21 5.09
C SER A 4 5.18 -2.27 5.00
N VAL A 5 5.40 -0.99 5.32
CA VAL A 5 4.36 0.04 5.19
C VAL A 5 3.93 0.15 3.73
N PHE A 6 4.86 0.24 2.77
CA PHE A 6 4.50 0.30 1.36
C PHE A 6 3.78 -0.96 0.86
N LEU A 7 4.12 -2.15 1.38
CA LEU A 7 3.38 -3.36 1.09
C LEU A 7 1.92 -3.26 1.59
N GLU A 8 1.75 -2.94 2.87
CA GLU A 8 0.46 -2.99 3.58
C GLU A 8 -0.48 -1.83 3.20
N THR A 9 0.07 -0.65 2.95
CA THR A 9 -0.70 0.59 2.72
C THR A 9 -0.72 1.05 1.27
N PHE A 10 -0.05 0.34 0.36
CA PHE A 10 -0.03 0.68 -1.06
C PHE A 10 -0.17 -0.54 -1.97
N LEU A 11 0.77 -1.49 -1.94
CA LEU A 11 0.83 -2.57 -2.95
C LEU A 11 -0.40 -3.51 -2.95
N PHE A 12 -1.08 -3.70 -1.82
CA PHE A 12 -2.31 -4.51 -1.82
C PHE A 12 -3.51 -3.85 -2.54
N TYR A 13 -3.48 -2.52 -2.73
CA TYR A 13 -4.68 -1.77 -3.13
C TYR A 13 -5.05 -1.93 -4.60
N SER A 14 -4.08 -2.20 -5.49
CA SER A 14 -4.36 -2.55 -6.90
C SER A 14 -5.23 -3.82 -7.01
N GLY A 15 -5.03 -4.77 -6.10
CA GLY A 15 -5.82 -6.01 -6.00
C GLY A 15 -7.15 -5.82 -5.27
N PHE A 16 -7.15 -5.06 -4.16
CA PHE A 16 -8.39 -4.76 -3.41
C PHE A 16 -9.41 -3.96 -4.21
N PHE A 17 -8.98 -3.27 -5.26
CA PHE A 17 -9.87 -2.56 -6.19
C PHE A 17 -10.97 -3.48 -6.77
N THR A 18 -10.61 -4.62 -7.35
CA THR A 18 -11.57 -5.52 -8.04
C THR A 18 -12.80 -5.92 -7.21
N PRO A 19 -12.63 -6.53 -6.01
CA PRO A 19 -13.78 -6.94 -5.19
C PRO A 19 -14.62 -5.76 -4.71
N LEU A 20 -14.00 -4.59 -4.45
CA LEU A 20 -14.72 -3.38 -4.05
C LEU A 20 -15.48 -2.74 -5.22
N TYR A 21 -14.91 -2.76 -6.42
CA TYR A 21 -15.59 -2.35 -7.66
C TYR A 21 -16.83 -3.20 -7.90
N TYR A 22 -16.73 -4.53 -7.77
CA TYR A 22 -17.87 -5.42 -7.91
C TYR A 22 -18.92 -5.20 -6.83
N LEU A 23 -18.52 -4.93 -5.59
CA LEU A 23 -19.44 -4.55 -4.52
C LEU A 23 -20.26 -3.30 -4.90
N GLY A 24 -19.62 -2.26 -5.44
CA GLY A 24 -20.31 -1.05 -5.93
C GLY A 24 -21.30 -1.32 -7.07
N ASN A 25 -21.14 -2.44 -7.77
CA ASN A 25 -22.03 -2.93 -8.83
C ASN A 25 -22.99 -4.03 -8.33
N ASN A 26 -23.22 -4.13 -7.02
CA ASN A 26 -24.10 -5.11 -6.36
C ASN A 26 -23.73 -6.57 -6.64
N LYS A 27 -22.43 -6.85 -6.83
CA LYS A 27 -21.87 -8.20 -7.05
C LYS A 27 -20.88 -8.55 -5.95
N LEU A 28 -20.70 -9.85 -5.71
CA LEU A 28 -19.66 -10.41 -4.83
C LEU A 28 -19.64 -9.84 -3.40
N ALA A 29 -20.79 -9.49 -2.84
CA ALA A 29 -20.88 -8.84 -1.52
C ALA A 29 -20.12 -9.60 -0.42
N ASN A 30 -20.29 -10.92 -0.32
CA ASN A 30 -19.61 -11.73 0.69
C ASN A 30 -18.08 -11.75 0.53
N VAL A 31 -17.58 -11.72 -0.70
CA VAL A 31 -16.14 -11.64 -0.97
C VAL A 31 -15.62 -10.27 -0.55
N ALA A 32 -16.35 -9.20 -0.88
CA ALA A 32 -15.98 -7.85 -0.50
C ALA A 32 -15.97 -7.65 1.03
N GLU A 33 -16.86 -8.31 1.78
CA GLU A 33 -16.80 -8.29 3.25
C GLU A 33 -15.52 -8.94 3.80
N ILE A 34 -15.07 -10.07 3.22
CA ILE A 34 -13.78 -10.67 3.60
C ILE A 34 -12.63 -9.69 3.33
N ILE A 35 -12.65 -9.03 2.17
CA ILE A 35 -11.63 -8.04 1.80
C ILE A 35 -11.65 -6.84 2.75
N LYS A 36 -12.82 -6.37 3.17
CA LYS A 36 -12.92 -5.29 4.18
C LYS A 36 -12.34 -5.71 5.54
N LEU A 37 -12.51 -6.97 5.94
CA LEU A 37 -11.88 -7.48 7.17
C LEU A 37 -10.35 -7.47 7.05
N ILE A 38 -9.81 -7.88 5.89
CA ILE A 38 -8.36 -7.80 5.62
C ILE A 38 -7.89 -6.34 5.65
N ILE A 39 -8.56 -5.43 4.92
CA ILE A 39 -8.21 -4.00 4.89
C ILE A 39 -8.21 -3.41 6.31
N ARG A 40 -9.19 -3.79 7.15
CA ARG A 40 -9.25 -3.35 8.54
C ARG A 40 -7.99 -3.75 9.30
N ASP A 41 -7.53 -4.98 9.15
CA ASP A 41 -6.35 -5.48 9.84
C ASP A 41 -5.07 -4.82 9.28
N GLU A 42 -4.90 -4.75 7.95
CA GLU A 42 -3.73 -4.14 7.32
C GLU A 42 -3.62 -2.63 7.56
N SER A 43 -4.75 -1.91 7.70
CA SER A 43 -4.75 -0.49 8.07
C SER A 43 -4.13 -0.25 9.44
N VAL A 44 -4.32 -1.20 10.38
CA VAL A 44 -3.73 -1.15 11.72
C VAL A 44 -2.25 -1.53 11.66
N HIS A 45 -1.89 -2.56 10.89
CA HIS A 45 -0.50 -2.96 10.70
C HIS A 45 0.35 -1.82 10.13
N GLY A 46 -0.11 -1.22 9.03
CA GLY A 46 0.62 -0.15 8.35
C GLY A 46 0.77 1.09 9.24
N THR A 47 -0.29 1.47 9.96
CA THR A 47 -0.25 2.57 10.93
C THR A 47 0.73 2.30 12.06
N TYR A 48 0.71 1.09 12.62
CA TYR A 48 1.58 0.73 13.74
C TYR A 48 3.06 0.67 13.34
N ILE A 49 3.38 0.04 12.22
CA ILE A 49 4.75 -0.04 11.71
C ILE A 49 5.25 1.35 11.30
N GLY A 50 4.40 2.16 10.67
CA GLY A 50 4.68 3.56 10.33
C GLY A 50 4.99 4.40 11.57
N TYR A 51 4.21 4.26 12.63
CA TYR A 51 4.49 4.90 13.92
C TYR A 51 5.85 4.45 14.50
N LYS A 52 6.14 3.15 14.50
CA LYS A 52 7.45 2.62 14.96
C LYS A 52 8.63 3.03 14.06
N PHE A 53 8.38 3.36 12.81
CA PHE A 53 9.36 3.97 11.92
C PHE A 53 9.62 5.42 12.33
N GLN A 54 8.58 6.22 12.49
CA GLN A 54 8.69 7.64 12.85
C GLN A 54 9.44 7.85 14.17
N LEU A 55 9.20 7.02 15.19
CA LEU A 55 9.95 7.11 16.46
C LEU A 55 11.47 7.01 16.25
N GLY A 56 11.92 6.00 15.49
CA GLY A 56 13.34 5.83 15.21
C GLY A 56 13.88 6.88 14.25
N PHE A 57 13.07 7.31 13.27
CA PHE A 57 13.43 8.36 12.32
C PHE A 57 13.72 9.69 13.02
N ASN A 58 12.89 10.06 14.00
CA ASN A 58 13.01 11.32 14.73
C ASN A 58 14.22 11.35 15.69
N GLU A 59 14.84 10.19 15.97
CA GLU A 59 16.08 10.09 16.76
C GLU A 59 17.34 10.22 15.90
N LEU A 60 17.20 10.21 14.56
CA LEU A 60 18.34 10.32 13.65
C LEU A 60 18.81 11.77 13.50
N PRO A 61 20.12 11.99 13.25
CA PRO A 61 20.63 13.27 12.77
C PRO A 61 19.96 13.71 11.47
N GLU A 62 19.89 15.01 11.22
CA GLU A 62 19.22 15.59 10.05
C GLU A 62 19.76 15.04 8.72
N GLU A 63 21.08 14.87 8.59
CA GLU A 63 21.71 14.31 7.39
C GLU A 63 21.25 12.87 7.10
N GLU A 64 21.12 12.04 8.14
CA GLU A 64 20.66 10.65 7.99
C GLU A 64 19.15 10.58 7.74
N GLN A 65 18.38 11.54 8.29
CA GLN A 65 16.96 11.69 7.97
C GLN A 65 16.75 12.03 6.49
N GLU A 66 17.57 12.92 5.92
CA GLU A 66 17.51 13.32 4.52
C GLU A 66 17.85 12.15 3.60
N LYS A 67 18.97 11.46 3.83
CA LYS A 67 19.35 10.24 3.08
C LYS A 67 18.26 9.17 3.12
N LEU A 68 17.67 8.95 4.30
CA LEU A 68 16.62 7.95 4.43
C LEU A 68 15.33 8.37 3.71
N LYS A 69 14.96 9.66 3.74
CA LYS A 69 13.82 10.18 2.98
C LYS A 69 14.02 10.02 1.48
N GLU A 70 15.19 10.37 0.95
CA GLU A 70 15.51 10.18 -0.47
C GLU A 70 15.34 8.71 -0.85
N TRP A 71 15.96 7.79 -0.11
CA TRP A 71 15.80 6.35 -0.33
C TRP A 71 14.34 5.88 -0.25
N MET A 72 13.55 6.41 0.69
CA MET A 72 12.14 6.08 0.82
C MET A 72 11.33 6.49 -0.42
N TYR A 73 11.57 7.68 -0.95
CA TYR A 73 10.89 8.16 -2.15
C TYR A 73 11.33 7.40 -3.39
N ASP A 74 12.62 7.13 -3.56
CA ASP A 74 13.14 6.33 -4.69
C ASP A 74 12.52 4.93 -4.71
N LEU A 75 12.42 4.29 -3.54
CA LEU A 75 11.75 3.00 -3.40
C LEU A 75 10.26 3.12 -3.75
N LEU A 76 9.58 4.16 -3.27
CA LEU A 76 8.16 4.38 -3.56
C LEU A 76 7.92 4.52 -5.07
N TYR A 77 8.73 5.32 -5.76
CA TYR A 77 8.61 5.51 -7.21
C TYR A 77 8.89 4.22 -7.98
N THR A 78 9.92 3.46 -7.58
CA THR A 78 10.22 2.15 -8.20
C THR A 78 9.04 1.19 -8.06
N LEU A 79 8.44 1.12 -6.87
CA LEU A 79 7.27 0.28 -6.62
C LEU A 79 6.04 0.78 -7.38
N TYR A 80 5.86 2.09 -7.46
CA TYR A 80 4.76 2.72 -8.19
C TYR A 80 4.79 2.41 -9.68
N GLU A 81 5.93 2.62 -10.35
CA GLU A 81 6.10 2.30 -11.78
C GLU A 81 5.83 0.82 -12.07
N ASN A 82 6.29 -0.07 -11.18
CA ASN A 82 6.00 -1.50 -11.29
C ASN A 82 4.50 -1.79 -11.12
N GLU A 83 3.84 -1.12 -10.16
CA GLU A 83 2.42 -1.32 -9.88
C GLU A 83 1.52 -0.75 -10.99
N GLU A 84 1.93 0.33 -11.65
CA GLU A 84 1.28 0.83 -12.86
C GLU A 84 1.32 -0.21 -13.97
N GLY A 85 2.50 -0.72 -14.32
CA GLY A 85 2.63 -1.76 -15.36
C GLY A 85 1.88 -3.05 -15.02
N TYR A 86 1.87 -3.45 -13.75
CA TYR A 86 1.07 -4.59 -13.29
C TYR A 86 -0.43 -4.32 -13.44
N THR A 87 -0.89 -3.14 -13.06
CA THR A 87 -2.30 -2.72 -13.16
C THR A 87 -2.76 -2.68 -14.62
N GLU A 88 -1.99 -2.06 -15.51
CA GLU A 88 -2.24 -2.06 -16.97
C GLU A 88 -2.38 -3.49 -17.50
N SER A 89 -1.42 -4.37 -17.15
CA SER A 89 -1.43 -5.77 -17.61
C SER A 89 -2.67 -6.57 -17.19
N LEU A 90 -3.31 -6.18 -16.09
CA LEU A 90 -4.50 -6.85 -15.56
C LEU A 90 -5.80 -6.22 -16.03
N TYR A 91 -5.85 -4.89 -16.14
CA TYR A 91 -7.11 -4.16 -16.25
C TYR A 91 -7.40 -3.58 -17.63
N ASP A 92 -6.40 -3.38 -18.51
CA ASP A 92 -6.59 -2.82 -19.86
C ASP A 92 -7.63 -3.59 -20.71
N GLY A 93 -7.74 -4.90 -20.50
CA GLY A 93 -8.69 -5.74 -21.25
C GLY A 93 -10.14 -5.68 -20.76
N VAL A 94 -10.38 -5.10 -19.59
CA VAL A 94 -11.71 -5.05 -18.94
C VAL A 94 -12.17 -3.61 -18.65
N GLY A 95 -11.35 -2.60 -18.98
CA GLY A 95 -11.64 -1.18 -18.87
C GLY A 95 -10.67 -0.33 -19.67
#